data_AF-A0A927KI80-F1
#
_entry.id   AF-A0A927KI80-F1
#
_cell.length_a   1.000
_cell.length_b   1.000
_cell.length_c   1.000
_cell.angle_alpha   90.00
_cell.angle_beta   90.00
_cell.angle_gamma   90.00
#
_symmetry.space_group_name_H-M   'P 1'
#
loop_
_entity.id
_entity.type
_entity.pdbx_description
1 polymer ?
#
loop_
_entity_poly.entity_id
_entity_poly.type
_entity_poly.pdbx_seq_one_letter_code
_entity_poly.pdbx_strand_id
1 'polypeptide(L)'
;MRQIATALPASVPGCGHDGHRPHLVATHGSPAGARVGVHMPTSWHIECCRCQCATVPTLSRAMAESRWTDPARTHHIPLSHLPRARERLAAALLVAAA
;
A
#
# COMPACT_ATOMS: atom_id res chain seq x y z
N MET A 1 -7.78 -10.87 -4.36
CA MET A 1 -6.53 -10.08 -4.39
C MET A 1 -5.39 -10.90 -3.82
N ARG A 2 -4.22 -10.86 -4.46
CA ARG A 2 -2.97 -11.48 -3.96
C ARG A 2 -2.05 -10.37 -3.49
N GLN A 3 -1.41 -10.55 -2.33
CA GLN A 3 -0.44 -9.60 -1.80
C GLN A 3 0.94 -10.25 -1.76
N ILE A 4 1.96 -9.52 -2.20
CA ILE A 4 3.36 -9.93 -2.11
C ILE A 4 4.08 -8.88 -1.27
N ALA A 5 4.54 -9.30 -0.10
CA ALA A 5 5.38 -8.49 0.77
C ALA A 5 6.85 -8.80 0.48
N THR A 6 7.66 -7.77 0.27
CA THR A 6 9.12 -7.86 0.20
C THR A 6 9.73 -6.98 1.28
N ALA A 7 10.94 -7.32 1.72
CA ALA A 7 11.72 -6.41 2.56
C ALA A 7 11.78 -5.02 1.91
N LEU A 8 11.71 -3.97 2.74
CA LEU A 8 11.84 -2.61 2.26
C LEU A 8 13.22 -2.44 1.58
N PRO A 9 13.31 -1.80 0.39
CA PRO A 9 14.59 -1.58 -0.28
C PRO A 9 15.57 -0.82 0.63
N ALA A 10 16.85 -1.16 0.56
CA ALA A 10 17.89 -0.55 1.40
C ALA A 10 18.02 0.97 1.24
N SER A 11 17.58 1.52 0.10
CA SER A 11 17.54 2.96 -0.17
C SER A 11 16.41 3.70 0.54
N VAL A 12 15.42 3.01 1.09
CA VAL A 12 14.28 3.61 1.79
C VAL A 12 14.48 3.40 3.29
N PRO A 13 14.45 4.48 4.11
CA PRO A 13 14.67 4.36 5.54
C PRO A 13 13.60 3.50 6.20
N GLY A 14 14.00 2.76 7.23
CA GLY A 14 13.08 2.00 8.07
C GLY A 14 12.14 2.90 8.89
N CYS A 15 11.33 2.30 9.77
CA CYS A 15 10.39 3.06 10.60
C CYS A 15 11.02 3.84 11.78
N GLY A 16 12.36 3.93 11.84
CA GLY A 16 13.11 4.62 12.90
C GLY A 16 13.23 3.85 14.23
N HIS A 17 12.72 2.63 14.33
CA HIS A 17 12.81 1.79 15.52
C HIS A 17 13.70 0.56 15.26
N ASP A 18 14.58 0.25 16.21
CA ASP A 18 15.51 -0.87 16.08
C ASP A 18 14.80 -2.23 16.03
N GLY A 19 15.31 -3.12 15.18
CA GLY A 19 14.76 -4.46 14.97
C GLY A 19 13.42 -4.51 14.22
N HIS A 20 12.85 -3.36 13.83
CA HIS A 20 11.67 -3.33 12.98
C HIS A 20 12.05 -3.51 11.51
N ARG A 21 11.29 -4.34 10.80
CA ARG A 21 11.49 -4.63 9.38
C ARG A 21 10.22 -4.29 8.62
N PRO A 22 10.05 -3.03 8.17
CA PRO A 22 8.93 -2.68 7.30
C PRO A 22 9.02 -3.44 5.97
N HIS A 23 7.86 -3.61 5.34
CA HIS A 23 7.73 -4.29 4.06
C HIS A 23 7.17 -3.35 3.01
N LEU A 24 7.69 -3.45 1.79
CA LEU A 24 7.02 -2.94 0.60
C LEU A 24 6.06 -4.03 0.12
N VAL A 25 4.79 -3.69 -0.08
CA VAL A 25 3.75 -4.65 -0.43
C VAL A 25 3.13 -4.29 -1.77
N ALA A 26 3.15 -5.24 -2.70
CA ALA A 26 2.40 -5.18 -3.95
C ALA A 26 1.07 -5.90 -3.80
N THR A 27 -0.03 -5.27 -4.22
CA THR A 27 -1.36 -5.88 -4.27
C THR A 27 -1.79 -6.04 -5.73
N HIS A 28 -2.04 -7.29 -6.12
CA HIS A 28 -2.45 -7.70 -7.46
C HIS A 28 -3.89 -8.23 -7.49
N GLY A 29 -4.53 -8.02 -8.64
CA GLY A 29 -5.86 -8.51 -8.94
C GLY A 29 -6.97 -7.66 -8.34
N SER A 30 -8.20 -8.03 -8.68
CA SER A 30 -9.38 -7.22 -8.37
C SER A 30 -9.93 -7.48 -6.96
N PRO A 31 -10.60 -6.49 -6.34
CA PRO A 31 -11.32 -6.69 -5.09
C PRO A 31 -12.47 -7.70 -5.28
N ALA A 32 -12.97 -8.23 -4.16
CA ALA A 32 -14.13 -9.11 -4.17
C ALA A 32 -15.34 -8.38 -4.79
N GLY A 33 -16.09 -9.07 -5.64
CA GLY A 33 -17.27 -8.51 -6.33
C GLY A 33 -16.99 -7.68 -7.57
N ALA A 34 -15.72 -7.45 -7.94
CA ALA A 34 -15.40 -6.86 -9.23
C ALA A 34 -15.85 -7.79 -10.38
N ARG A 35 -16.32 -7.20 -11.49
CA ARG A 35 -16.68 -7.96 -12.70
C ARG A 35 -15.47 -8.75 -13.21
N VAL A 36 -15.73 -9.98 -13.62
CA VAL A 36 -14.70 -10.83 -14.26
C VAL A 36 -14.19 -10.13 -15.51
N GLY A 37 -12.87 -10.19 -15.74
CA GLY A 37 -12.21 -9.56 -16.88
C GLY A 37 -11.78 -8.10 -16.66
N VAL A 38 -12.18 -7.46 -15.56
CA VAL A 38 -11.68 -6.11 -15.25
C VAL A 38 -10.19 -6.16 -14.91
N HIS A 39 -9.39 -5.46 -15.71
CA HIS A 39 -7.97 -5.28 -15.45
C HIS A 39 -7.77 -4.27 -14.31
N MET A 40 -7.24 -4.74 -13.18
CA MET A 40 -6.88 -3.89 -12.05
C MET A 40 -5.36 -3.70 -11.99
N PRO A 41 -4.86 -2.46 -12.04
CA PRO A 41 -3.43 -2.19 -11.93
C PRO A 41 -2.91 -2.61 -10.56
N THR A 42 -1.63 -2.93 -10.50
CA THR A 42 -0.96 -3.24 -9.24
C THR A 42 -0.90 -1.99 -8.37
N SER A 43 -1.26 -2.11 -7.10
CA SER A 43 -1.09 -1.05 -6.11
C SER A 43 0.00 -1.40 -5.10
N TRP A 44 0.58 -0.38 -4.51
CA TRP A 44 1.74 -0.44 -3.63
C TRP A 44 1.47 0.32 -2.33
N HIS A 45 1.95 -0.23 -1.23
CA HIS A 45 2.06 0.47 0.06
C HIS A 45 3.27 -0.05 0.83
N ILE A 46 3.73 0.72 1.81
CA ILE A 46 4.72 0.25 2.79
C ILE A 46 4.01 0.07 4.13
N GLU A 47 4.33 -1.00 4.85
CA GLU A 47 3.78 -1.29 6.16
C GLU A 47 4.84 -1.69 7.18
N CYS A 48 4.58 -1.40 8.45
CA CYS A 48 5.33 -1.97 9.55
C CYS A 48 4.35 -2.61 10.54
N CYS A 49 4.33 -3.95 10.58
CA CYS A 49 3.46 -4.70 11.48
C CYS A 49 3.76 -4.41 12.96
N ARG A 50 4.99 -4.03 13.31
CA ARG A 50 5.34 -3.74 14.71
C ARG A 50 4.91 -2.34 15.15
N CYS A 51 4.96 -1.36 14.25
CA CYS A 51 4.40 -0.02 14.49
C CYS A 51 2.89 0.06 14.24
N GLN A 52 2.26 -0.99 13.71
CA GLN A 52 0.85 -1.02 13.34
C GLN A 52 0.44 0.14 12.40
N CYS A 53 1.33 0.48 11.45
CA CYS A 53 1.10 1.55 10.48
C CYS A 53 1.42 1.12 9.05
N ALA A 54 0.81 1.81 8.09
CA ALA A 54 1.08 1.67 6.67
C ALA A 54 0.93 3.01 5.94
N THR A 55 1.46 3.13 4.74
CA THR A 55 1.10 4.22 3.82
C THR A 55 -0.27 3.95 3.17
N VAL A 56 -1.02 4.99 2.82
CA VAL A 56 -2.18 4.85 1.93
C VAL A 56 -1.74 4.19 0.61
N PRO A 57 -2.46 3.18 0.08
CA PRO A 57 -2.14 2.55 -1.19
C PRO A 57 -2.09 3.54 -2.36
N THR A 58 -1.24 3.27 -3.34
CA THR A 58 -1.09 4.05 -4.57
C THR A 58 -0.70 3.15 -5.74
N LEU A 59 -0.89 3.60 -6.98
CA LEU A 59 -0.45 2.87 -8.17
C LEU A 59 1.05 2.98 -8.44
N SER A 60 1.73 3.96 -7.82
CA SER A 60 3.16 4.20 -8.03
C SER A 60 3.97 3.71 -6.85
N ARG A 61 4.89 2.77 -7.10
CA ARG A 61 5.86 2.32 -6.10
C ARG A 61 6.67 3.49 -5.53
N ALA A 62 7.16 4.39 -6.39
CA ALA A 62 7.92 5.57 -5.97
C ALA A 62 7.10 6.50 -5.06
N MET A 63 5.79 6.62 -5.31
CA MET A 63 4.90 7.36 -4.40
C MET A 63 4.74 6.65 -3.05
N ALA A 64 4.66 5.32 -3.01
CA ALA A 64 4.60 4.60 -1.73
C ALA A 64 5.87 4.84 -0.90
N GLU A 65 7.04 4.77 -1.55
CA GLU A 65 8.34 5.08 -0.94
C GLU A 65 8.39 6.53 -0.44
N SER A 66 8.02 7.50 -1.28
CA SER A 66 7.96 8.92 -0.91
C SER A 66 7.01 9.19 0.27
N ARG A 67 5.82 8.57 0.28
CA ARG A 67 4.85 8.68 1.38
C ARG A 67 5.37 8.14 2.70
N TRP A 68 6.19 7.09 2.66
CA TRP A 68 6.80 6.51 3.85
C TRP A 68 7.88 7.42 4.42
N THR A 69 8.64 8.08 3.55
CA THR A 69 9.68 9.04 3.96
C THR A 69 9.17 10.43 4.30
N ASP A 70 7.87 10.72 4.09
CA ASP A 70 7.25 12.01 4.39
C ASP A 70 7.36 12.33 5.89
N PRO A 71 8.11 13.38 6.30
CA PRO A 71 8.25 13.78 7.70
C PRO A 71 6.91 14.17 8.33
N ALA A 72 5.98 14.73 7.55
CA ALA A 72 4.65 15.11 8.03
C ALA A 72 3.72 13.89 8.21
N ARG A 73 4.11 12.73 7.67
CA ARG A 73 3.37 11.47 7.72
C ARG A 73 1.92 11.60 7.24
N THR A 74 1.65 12.52 6.31
CA THR A 74 0.30 12.89 5.86
C THR A 74 -0.47 11.70 5.28
N HIS A 75 0.25 10.74 4.71
CA HIS A 75 -0.30 9.55 4.08
C HIS A 75 -0.11 8.28 4.91
N HIS A 76 0.21 8.39 6.19
CA HIS A 76 0.25 7.23 7.08
C HIS A 76 -1.13 6.95 7.64
N ILE A 77 -1.49 5.66 7.69
CA ILE A 77 -2.73 5.16 8.25
C ILE A 77 -2.43 4.02 9.24
N PRO A 78 -3.29 3.79 10.23
CA PRO A 78 -3.25 2.55 11.01
C PRO A 78 -3.35 1.33 10.10
N LEU A 79 -2.60 0.27 10.43
CA LEU A 79 -2.58 -0.96 9.63
C LEU A 79 -3.98 -1.59 9.53
N SER A 80 -4.80 -1.45 10.57
CA SER A 80 -6.21 -1.88 10.59
C SER A 80 -7.09 -1.19 9.52
N HIS A 81 -6.70 0.00 9.04
CA HIS A 81 -7.44 0.72 7.99
C HIS A 81 -7.03 0.31 6.57
N LEU A 82 -5.94 -0.46 6.42
CA LEU A 82 -5.39 -0.84 5.13
C LEU A 82 -6.38 -1.61 4.23
N PRO A 83 -7.20 -2.56 4.73
CA PRO A 83 -8.22 -3.21 3.89
C PRO A 83 -9.17 -2.21 3.23
N ARG A 84 -9.76 -1.31 4.03
CA ARG A 84 -10.67 -0.28 3.53
C ARG A 84 -9.97 0.71 2.59
N ALA A 85 -8.71 1.04 2.83
CA ALA A 85 -7.94 1.93 1.95
C ALA A 85 -7.71 1.31 0.56
N ARG A 86 -7.46 -0.01 0.49
CA ARG A 86 -7.35 -0.74 -0.79
C ARG A 86 -8.68 -0.78 -1.54
N GLU A 87 -9.78 -1.02 -0.82
CA GLU A 87 -11.13 -1.00 -1.42
C GLU A 87 -11.47 0.37 -1.99
N ARG A 88 -11.16 1.46 -1.26
CA ARG A 88 -11.36 2.83 -1.74
C ARG A 88 -10.56 3.14 -3.00
N LEU A 89 -9.28 2.73 -3.04
CA LEU A 89 -8.46 2.88 -4.25
C LEU A 89 -9.08 2.09 -5.40
N ALA A 90 -9.46 0.83 -5.16
CA ALA A 90 -10.06 -0.01 -6.18
C ALA A 90 -11.36 0.58 -6.75
N ALA A 91 -12.25 1.07 -5.87
CA ALA A 91 -13.49 1.74 -6.28
C ALA A 91 -13.21 2.99 -7.14
N ALA A 92 -12.23 3.80 -6.75
CA ALA A 92 -11.84 5.00 -7.51
C ALA A 92 -11.33 4.65 -8.92
N LEU A 93 -10.58 3.55 -9.05
CA LEU A 93 -10.08 3.08 -10.35
C LEU A 93 -11.19 2.53 -11.25
N LEU A 94 -12.16 1.82 -10.66
CA LEU A 94 -13.32 1.33 -11.40
C LEU A 94 -14.18 2.48 -11.93
N VAL A 95 -14.36 3.54 -11.16
CA VAL A 95 -15.06 4.75 -11.60
C VAL A 95 -14.29 5.46 -12.71
N ALA A 96 -12.97 5.56 -12.62
CA ALA A 96 -12.14 6.21 -13.64
C ALA A 96 -12.03 5.43 -14.96
N ALA A 97 -12.38 4.13 -14.96
CA ALA A 97 -12.35 3.26 -16.13
C ALA A 97 -13.73 3.09 -16.81
N ALA A 98 -14.78 3.68 -16.23
CA ALA A 98 -16.15 3.68 -16.75
C ALA A 98 -16.42 4.91 -17.61
#